data_AF-A0A6C0J0Y2-F1
#
_entry.id   AF-A0A6C0J0Y2-F1
#
_cell.length_a   1.000
_cell.length_b   1.000
_cell.length_c   1.000
_cell.angle_alpha   90.00
_cell.angle_beta   90.00
_cell.angle_gamma   90.00
#
_symmetry.space_group_name_H-M   'P 1'
#
loop_
_entity.id
_entity.type
_entity.pdbx_description
1 polymer ?
#
loop_
_entity_poly.entity_id
_entity_poly.type
_entity_poly.pdbx_seq_one_letter_code
_entity_poly.pdbx_strand_id
1 'polypeptide(L)'
;MRVKIIRSPNPKKKFRAVLEDGRTVDFGASGYSDYTKHKNPSRMRSYVLRHGGHVPRQTIEERDPKKIQTKMLNVDRSDKENWKMSGISGAGFWSRWYLWSFPTFQGVEKFMKKRFGINFV
;
A
#
# COMPACT_ATOMS: atom_id res chain seq x y z
N MET A 1 12.48 12.13 1.19
CA MET A 1 11.26 12.94 1.40
C MET A 1 10.61 12.56 2.73
N ARG A 2 10.20 13.53 3.54
CA ARG A 2 9.57 13.30 4.86
C ARG A 2 8.06 13.18 4.74
N VAL A 3 7.44 12.21 5.42
CA VAL A 3 5.98 12.04 5.45
C VAL A 3 5.53 11.72 6.86
N LYS A 4 4.49 12.42 7.32
CA LYS A 4 3.83 12.09 8.58
C LYS A 4 2.53 11.33 8.29
N ILE A 5 2.33 10.20 8.96
CA ILE A 5 1.04 9.47 8.91
C ILE A 5 0.28 9.75 10.20
N ILE A 6 -0.93 10.28 10.07
CA ILE A 6 -1.82 10.53 11.21
C ILE A 6 -3.18 9.87 10.97
N ARG A 7 -4.03 9.79 12.00
CA ARG A 7 -5.43 9.42 11.82
C ARG A 7 -6.12 10.45 10.94
N SER A 8 -6.91 9.99 9.96
CA SER A 8 -7.65 10.92 9.10
C SER A 8 -8.71 11.66 9.91
N PRO A 9 -8.89 12.98 9.71
CA PRO A 9 -10.05 13.70 10.23
C PRO A 9 -11.34 13.36 9.47
N ASN A 10 -11.24 12.75 8.29
CA ASN A 10 -12.40 12.26 7.56
C ASN A 10 -12.83 10.89 8.14
N PRO A 11 -14.05 10.77 8.70
CA PRO A 11 -14.49 9.53 9.36
C PRO A 11 -14.62 8.34 8.40
N LYS A 12 -14.74 8.59 7.09
CA LYS A 12 -14.77 7.53 6.06
C LYS A 12 -13.38 6.97 5.75
N LYS A 13 -12.31 7.61 6.24
CA LYS A 13 -10.92 7.25 5.96
C LYS A 13 -10.17 6.87 7.24
N LYS A 14 -9.14 6.05 7.11
CA LYS A 14 -8.33 5.57 8.25
C LYS A 14 -7.18 6.52 8.57
N PHE A 15 -6.42 6.87 7.55
CA PHE A 15 -5.15 7.58 7.69
C PHE A 15 -5.08 8.78 6.77
N ARG A 16 -4.26 9.74 7.16
CA ARG A 16 -3.83 10.87 6.35
C ARG A 16 -2.31 10.87 6.24
N ALA A 17 -1.80 10.93 5.02
CA ALA A 17 -0.40 11.25 4.76
C ALA A 17 -0.27 12.77 4.64
N VAL A 18 0.65 13.36 5.40
CA VAL A 18 1.07 14.76 5.26
C VAL A 18 2.42 14.74 4.58
N LEU A 19 2.45 15.24 3.34
CA LEU A 19 3.65 15.28 2.51
C LEU A 19 4.55 16.45 2.92
N GLU A 20 5.81 16.41 2.49
CA GLU A 20 6.83 17.40 2.83
C GLU A 20 6.48 18.83 2.38
N ASP A 21 5.71 18.95 1.29
CA ASP A 21 5.21 20.22 0.76
C ASP A 21 3.89 20.70 1.41
N GLY A 22 3.44 20.02 2.46
CA GLY A 22 2.21 20.35 3.18
C GLY A 22 0.93 19.79 2.56
N ARG A 23 0.98 19.21 1.36
CA ARG A 23 -0.20 18.53 0.78
C ARG A 23 -0.59 17.32 1.63
N THR A 24 -1.88 17.03 1.67
CA THR A 24 -2.41 15.90 2.44
C THR A 24 -3.20 14.94 1.59
N VAL A 25 -3.14 13.65 1.94
CA VAL A 25 -3.85 12.58 1.24
C VAL A 25 -4.54 11.70 2.27
N ASP A 26 -5.87 11.64 2.24
CA ASP A 26 -6.64 10.71 3.07
C ASP A 26 -6.85 9.37 2.36
N PHE A 27 -6.51 8.26 3.03
CA PHE A 27 -6.51 6.93 2.43
C PHE A 27 -6.96 5.82 3.40
N GLY A 28 -7.25 4.65 2.82
CA GLY A 28 -7.83 3.49 3.51
C GLY A 28 -9.29 3.70 3.90
N ALA A 29 -10.18 2.79 3.51
CA ALA A 29 -11.60 2.86 3.90
C ALA A 29 -11.79 2.48 5.37
N SER A 30 -12.46 3.33 6.15
CA SER A 30 -12.79 3.04 7.55
C SER A 30 -13.71 1.80 7.67
N GLY A 31 -13.58 1.04 8.75
CA GLY A 31 -14.35 -0.20 8.99
C GLY A 31 -13.84 -1.46 8.27
N TYR A 32 -13.08 -1.34 7.18
CA TYR A 32 -12.55 -2.49 6.44
C TYR A 32 -11.24 -3.02 7.05
N SER A 33 -10.89 -4.28 6.76
CA SER A 33 -9.61 -4.88 7.19
C SER A 33 -8.60 -4.89 6.05
N ASP A 34 -7.37 -4.46 6.34
CA ASP A 34 -6.24 -4.43 5.38
C ASP A 34 -5.15 -5.44 5.76
N TYR A 35 -4.13 -5.57 4.91
CA TYR A 35 -3.08 -6.57 5.10
C TYR A 35 -2.28 -6.38 6.39
N THR A 36 -2.04 -5.13 6.79
CA THR A 36 -1.41 -4.77 8.07
C THR A 36 -2.21 -5.24 9.30
N LYS A 37 -3.50 -5.58 9.13
CA LYS A 37 -4.37 -6.11 10.19
C LYS A 37 -4.53 -7.62 10.10
N HIS A 38 -4.97 -8.14 8.96
CA HIS A 38 -5.33 -9.57 8.82
C HIS A 38 -4.17 -10.48 8.37
N LYS A 39 -3.05 -9.92 7.90
CA LYS A 39 -1.81 -10.65 7.56
C LYS A 39 -1.96 -11.80 6.56
N ASN A 40 -2.97 -11.74 5.69
CA ASN A 40 -3.26 -12.76 4.68
C ASN A 40 -2.77 -12.28 3.29
N PRO A 41 -1.68 -12.86 2.75
CA PRO A 41 -1.09 -12.40 1.49
C PRO A 41 -1.96 -12.73 0.26
N SER A 42 -2.79 -13.77 0.32
CA SER A 42 -3.76 -14.05 -0.75
C SER A 42 -4.81 -12.95 -0.86
N ARG A 43 -5.30 -12.41 0.29
CA ARG A 43 -6.19 -11.24 0.30
C ARG A 43 -5.52 -9.98 -0.25
N MET A 44 -4.22 -9.79 0.00
CA MET A 44 -3.43 -8.72 -0.62
C MET A 44 -3.39 -8.86 -2.14
N ARG A 45 -3.13 -10.06 -2.65
CA ARG A 45 -3.17 -10.33 -4.08
C ARG A 45 -4.55 -10.02 -4.69
N SER A 46 -5.64 -10.46 -4.04
CA SER A 46 -6.99 -10.14 -4.49
C SER A 46 -7.27 -8.63 -4.49
N TYR A 47 -6.77 -7.89 -3.50
CA TYR A 47 -6.88 -6.43 -3.47
C TYR A 47 -6.16 -5.81 -4.67
N VAL A 48 -4.89 -6.16 -4.89
CA VAL A 48 -4.08 -5.63 -6.00
C VAL A 48 -4.74 -5.92 -7.35
N LEU A 49 -5.26 -7.13 -7.57
CA LEU A 49 -5.98 -7.49 -8.80
C LEU A 49 -7.24 -6.63 -9.03
N ARG A 50 -8.08 -6.45 -8.00
CA ARG A 50 -9.31 -5.62 -8.13
C ARG A 50 -9.00 -4.16 -8.46
N HIS A 51 -7.88 -3.66 -7.93
CA HIS A 51 -7.37 -2.33 -8.19
C HIS A 51 -6.49 -2.25 -9.45
N GLY A 52 -6.64 -3.18 -10.39
CA GLY A 52 -6.06 -3.11 -11.73
C GLY A 52 -4.59 -3.50 -11.81
N GLY A 53 -4.04 -4.14 -10.77
CA GLY A 53 -2.63 -4.51 -10.71
C GLY A 53 -2.25 -5.57 -11.74
N HIS A 54 -1.13 -5.32 -12.43
CA HIS A 54 -0.54 -6.23 -13.40
C HIS A 54 0.20 -7.36 -12.67
N VAL A 55 -0.54 -8.36 -12.22
CA VAL A 55 0.03 -9.51 -11.49
C VAL A 55 0.37 -10.63 -12.49
N PRO A 56 1.63 -11.08 -12.59
CA PRO A 56 1.99 -12.20 -13.44
C PRO A 56 1.22 -13.47 -13.09
N ARG A 57 0.87 -14.28 -14.10
CA ARG A 57 0.09 -15.52 -13.90
C ARG A 57 0.69 -16.46 -12.85
N GLN A 58 2.02 -16.65 -12.88
CA GLN A 58 2.74 -17.46 -11.88
C GLN A 58 2.59 -16.94 -10.44
N THR A 59 2.38 -15.63 -10.27
CA THR A 59 2.12 -15.02 -8.96
C THR A 59 0.66 -15.19 -8.56
N ILE A 60 -0.28 -15.26 -9.52
CA ILE A 60 -1.70 -15.55 -9.28
C ILE A 60 -1.89 -17.00 -8.80
N GLU A 61 -1.20 -17.94 -9.44
CA GLU A 61 -1.30 -19.38 -9.14
C GLU A 61 -0.51 -19.81 -7.90
N GLU A 62 0.41 -18.97 -7.42
CA GLU A 62 1.21 -19.24 -6.21
C GLU A 62 0.34 -19.51 -4.98
N ARG A 63 0.71 -20.52 -4.20
CA ARG A 63 -0.01 -20.94 -2.98
C ARG A 63 0.81 -20.73 -1.71
N ASP A 64 2.13 -20.67 -1.81
CA ASP A 64 3.00 -20.42 -0.65
C ASP A 64 2.84 -18.95 -0.18
N PRO A 65 2.33 -18.71 1.04
CA PRO A 65 2.10 -17.35 1.55
C PRO A 65 3.36 -16.47 1.54
N LYS A 66 4.54 -17.04 1.81
CA LYS A 66 5.80 -16.30 1.83
C LYS A 66 6.20 -15.89 0.42
N LYS A 67 6.03 -16.77 -0.56
CA LYS A 67 6.30 -16.46 -1.97
C LYS A 67 5.30 -15.43 -2.51
N ILE A 68 4.02 -15.54 -2.17
CA ILE A 68 3.01 -14.51 -2.54
C ILE A 68 3.45 -13.16 -2.00
N GLN A 69 3.81 -13.08 -0.72
CA GLN A 69 4.27 -11.84 -0.10
C GLN A 69 5.40 -11.19 -0.91
N THR A 70 6.48 -11.93 -1.15
CA THR A 70 7.66 -11.40 -1.85
C THR A 70 7.36 -11.04 -3.30
N LYS A 71 6.67 -11.91 -4.06
CA LYS A 71 6.33 -11.66 -5.46
C LYS A 71 5.45 -10.43 -5.63
N MET A 72 4.48 -10.23 -4.74
CA MET A 72 3.54 -9.11 -4.82
C MET A 72 4.20 -7.76 -4.53
N LEU A 73 5.35 -7.69 -3.85
CA LEU A 73 6.09 -6.43 -3.69
C LEU A 73 6.58 -5.87 -5.04
N ASN A 74 6.76 -6.71 -6.05
CA ASN A 74 7.21 -6.28 -7.37
C ASN A 74 6.07 -5.80 -8.28
N VAL A 75 4.81 -5.92 -7.85
CA VAL A 75 3.65 -5.47 -8.63
C VAL A 75 3.35 -4.00 -8.31
N ASP A 76 3.83 -3.10 -9.16
CA ASP A 76 3.67 -1.64 -9.05
C ASP A 76 3.00 -0.96 -10.25
N ARG A 77 2.67 -1.72 -11.30
CA ARG A 77 1.86 -1.24 -12.42
C ARG A 77 0.39 -1.58 -12.19
N SER A 78 -0.49 -0.60 -12.44
CA SER A 78 -1.93 -0.77 -12.47
C SER A 78 -2.56 0.04 -13.61
N ASP A 79 -3.67 -0.45 -14.15
CA ASP A 79 -4.48 0.28 -15.15
C ASP A 79 -5.48 1.25 -14.50
N LYS A 80 -5.70 1.16 -13.18
CA LYS A 80 -6.70 1.97 -12.44
C LYS A 80 -6.06 2.99 -11.51
N GLU A 81 -4.85 2.74 -11.04
CA GLU A 81 -4.20 3.54 -10.00
C GLU A 81 -2.72 3.76 -10.32
N ASN A 82 -2.18 4.92 -9.91
CA ASN A 82 -0.75 5.19 -10.03
C ASN A 82 -0.04 4.78 -8.74
N TRP A 83 0.63 3.62 -8.75
CA TRP A 83 1.42 3.12 -7.61
C TRP A 83 2.91 3.44 -7.72
N LYS A 84 3.35 4.15 -8.76
CA LYS A 84 4.72 4.67 -8.86
C LYS A 84 4.88 5.91 -7.98
N MET A 85 6.11 6.37 -7.79
CA MET A 85 6.40 7.58 -7.01
C MET A 85 5.65 8.81 -7.51
N SER A 86 5.43 8.93 -8.82
CA SER A 86 4.59 9.98 -9.42
C SER A 86 3.15 10.02 -8.88
N GLY A 87 2.66 8.91 -8.34
CA GLY A 87 1.32 8.77 -7.76
C GLY A 87 1.22 9.11 -6.28
N ILE A 88 2.30 9.60 -5.65
CA ILE A 88 2.36 9.80 -4.21
C ILE A 88 1.29 10.74 -3.64
N SER A 89 0.78 11.67 -4.45
CA SER A 89 -0.30 12.56 -4.06
C SER A 89 -1.70 11.91 -4.15
N GLY A 90 -1.78 10.62 -4.52
CA GLY A 90 -3.02 9.88 -4.68
C GLY A 90 -3.28 8.84 -3.58
N ALA A 91 -4.55 8.67 -3.19
CA ALA A 91 -4.95 7.71 -2.17
C ALA A 91 -4.66 6.24 -2.57
N GLY A 92 -4.62 5.94 -3.88
CA GLY A 92 -4.28 4.61 -4.39
C GLY A 92 -2.83 4.20 -4.08
N PHE A 93 -1.87 5.12 -4.24
CA PHE A 93 -0.47 4.89 -3.86
C PHE A 93 -0.34 4.50 -2.39
N TRP A 94 -0.93 5.32 -1.51
CA TRP A 94 -0.90 5.08 -0.07
C TRP A 94 -1.64 3.81 0.34
N SER A 95 -2.79 3.53 -0.27
CA SER A 95 -3.52 2.30 0.05
C SER A 95 -2.71 1.07 -0.38
N ARG A 96 -2.20 1.05 -1.61
CA ARG A 96 -1.38 -0.05 -2.15
C ARG A 96 -0.15 -0.34 -1.30
N TRP A 97 0.60 0.70 -0.91
CA TRP A 97 1.88 0.50 -0.25
C TRP A 97 1.79 0.55 1.27
N TYR A 98 1.04 1.49 1.85
CA TYR A 98 0.98 1.61 3.30
C TYR A 98 0.08 0.56 3.97
N LEU A 99 -0.97 0.10 3.28
CA LEU A 99 -1.94 -0.84 3.84
C LEU A 99 -1.82 -2.26 3.26
N TRP A 100 -1.27 -2.39 2.06
CA TRP A 100 -1.28 -3.63 1.27
C TRP A 100 0.10 -4.06 0.76
N SER A 101 1.21 -3.65 1.40
CA SER A 101 2.56 -4.14 1.04
C SER A 101 3.15 -5.13 2.05
N PHE A 102 2.99 -4.88 3.35
CA PHE A 102 3.56 -5.70 4.42
C PHE A 102 2.52 -5.99 5.51
N PRO A 103 2.66 -7.11 6.25
CA PRO A 103 1.73 -7.50 7.29
C PRO A 103 1.89 -6.69 8.59
N THR A 104 2.88 -5.80 8.68
CA THR A 104 3.14 -4.94 9.84
C THR A 104 3.54 -3.54 9.38
N PHE A 105 3.15 -2.50 10.12
CA PHE A 105 3.52 -1.11 9.82
C PHE A 105 5.03 -0.88 9.82
N GLN A 106 5.76 -1.50 10.75
CA GLN A 106 7.22 -1.44 10.75
C GLN A 106 7.83 -2.01 9.45
N GLY A 107 7.25 -3.09 8.91
CA GLY A 107 7.67 -3.68 7.64
C GLY A 107 7.35 -2.76 6.46
N VAL A 108 6.15 -2.16 6.46
CA VAL A 108 5.71 -1.16 5.48
C VAL A 108 6.70 0.02 5.44
N GLU A 109 7.01 0.61 6.59
CA GLU A 109 7.86 1.80 6.68
C GLU A 109 9.29 1.51 6.22
N LYS A 110 9.88 0.38 6.67
CA LYS A 110 11.20 -0.07 6.21
C LYS A 110 11.22 -0.29 4.69
N PHE A 111 10.18 -0.92 4.14
CA PHE A 111 10.09 -1.17 2.72
C PHE A 111 9.91 0.10 1.90
N MET A 112 8.97 0.98 2.29
CA MET A 112 8.73 2.23 1.58
C MET A 112 9.91 3.19 1.69
N LYS A 113 10.64 3.19 2.81
CA LYS A 113 11.93 3.88 2.92
C LYS A 113 12.94 3.37 1.90
N LYS A 114 13.11 2.04 1.80
CA LYS A 114 14.05 1.43 0.84
C LYS A 114 13.63 1.64 -0.62
N ARG A 115 12.35 1.47 -0.94
CA ARG A 115 11.83 1.51 -2.32
C ARG A 115 11.67 2.93 -2.86
N PHE A 116 11.22 3.85 -2.01
CA PHE A 116 10.81 5.19 -2.43
C PHE A 116 11.61 6.30 -1.74
N GLY A 117 12.50 6.01 -0.77
CA GLY A 117 13.20 7.07 -0.03
C GLY A 117 12.27 7.92 0.86
N ILE A 118 11.16 7.33 1.29
CA ILE A 118 10.18 7.96 2.20
C ILE A 118 10.64 7.74 3.64
N ASN A 119 10.87 8.84 4.36
CA ASN A 119 11.17 8.81 5.79
C ASN A 119 9.92 9.19 6.57
N PHE A 120 9.39 8.23 7.33
CA PHE A 120 8.25 8.45 8.21
C PHE A 120 8.71 9.16 9.49
N VAL A 121 7.98 10.22 9.89
CA VAL A 121 8.28 11.08 11.03
C VAL A 121 7.07 11.29 11.93
#